data_AF-A0A812DIK2-F1
#
_entry.id   AF-A0A812DIK2-F1
#
_cell.length_a   1.000
_cell.length_b   1.000
_cell.length_c   1.000
_cell.angle_alpha   90.00
_cell.angle_beta   90.00
_cell.angle_gamma   90.00
#
_symmetry.space_group_name_H-M   'P 1'
#
loop_
_entity.id
_entity.type
_entity.pdbx_description
1 polymer ?
#
loop_
_entity_poly.entity_id
_entity_poly.type
_entity_poly.pdbx_seq_one_letter_code
_entity_poly.pdbx_strand_id
1 'polypeptide(L)'
;MVTCEADRRWSMVNAYCLAFCHSPIEHPNAYPTSRSCQMEKAHQAGSRCKFRCKKGYHIEGMPAKRRSLHLTCKESGQWEGNKCVRVTCKKIPPEFTGMYTCSESEFGGSRCTLKCPREARIQKIKCLQKGIWSSQFKMCSFPKSAMCPSPLLIDDRVQIRNCYNRSAGSTCEVTCNSQAYQPALPHMNGTIFENKDRTMKLTCTGMLKWLPNPRHISCKGTCRVMSLKDGWCDSSNNRFFCDWDKGDCCASTVDGGKIRLDKPTCKSKCACKDPNAKENSNKSKK
;
A
#
# COMPACT_ATOMS: atom_id res chain seq x y z
N MET A 1 -20.46 -21.67 -38.35
CA MET A 1 -20.35 -23.15 -38.44
C MET A 1 -19.29 -23.43 -39.48
N VAL A 2 -18.24 -24.17 -39.12
CA VAL A 2 -17.19 -24.55 -40.06
C VAL A 2 -17.58 -25.88 -40.69
N THR A 3 -17.54 -25.97 -42.02
CA THR A 3 -17.89 -27.17 -42.77
C THR A 3 -16.68 -27.70 -43.52
N CYS A 4 -16.55 -29.02 -43.62
CA CYS A 4 -15.50 -29.67 -44.40
C CYS A 4 -15.92 -29.65 -45.88
N GLU A 5 -15.18 -28.95 -46.72
CA GLU A 5 -15.46 -28.75 -48.14
C GLU A 5 -14.96 -29.92 -49.00
N ALA A 6 -15.40 -29.99 -50.26
CA ALA A 6 -15.12 -31.11 -51.17
C ALA A 6 -13.62 -31.27 -51.50
N ASP A 7 -12.84 -30.21 -51.33
CA ASP A 7 -11.37 -30.20 -51.44
C ASP A 7 -10.66 -30.70 -50.17
N ARG A 8 -11.42 -31.18 -49.18
CA ARG A 8 -10.96 -31.62 -47.84
C ARG A 8 -10.36 -30.50 -46.98
N ARG A 9 -10.68 -29.24 -47.26
CA ARG A 9 -10.33 -28.10 -46.40
C ARG A 9 -11.54 -27.66 -45.57
N TRP A 10 -11.26 -27.02 -44.45
CA TRP A 10 -12.31 -26.38 -43.66
C TRP A 10 -12.69 -25.04 -44.30
N SER A 11 -13.99 -24.76 -44.34
CA SER A 11 -14.52 -23.46 -44.78
C SER A 11 -13.91 -22.31 -43.98
N MET A 12 -13.86 -21.12 -44.57
CA MET A 12 -13.37 -19.93 -43.84
C MET A 12 -14.18 -19.70 -42.54
N VAL A 13 -13.47 -19.49 -41.44
CA VAL A 13 -14.08 -19.19 -40.13
C VAL A 13 -14.56 -17.74 -40.14
N ASN A 14 -15.88 -17.53 -40.18
CA ASN A 14 -16.50 -16.21 -40.10
C ASN A 14 -17.00 -15.83 -38.70
N ALA A 15 -16.62 -16.60 -37.67
CA ALA A 15 -17.05 -16.41 -36.29
C ALA A 15 -15.84 -16.18 -35.38
N TYR A 16 -15.85 -15.08 -34.65
CA TYR A 16 -14.83 -14.74 -33.65
C TYR A 16 -15.50 -14.50 -32.29
N CYS A 17 -14.80 -14.86 -31.21
CA CYS A 17 -15.28 -14.61 -29.86
C CYS A 17 -14.96 -13.17 -29.47
N LEU A 18 -15.99 -12.40 -29.16
CA LEU A 18 -15.85 -11.10 -28.52
C LEU A 18 -15.96 -11.26 -27.01
N ALA A 19 -15.01 -10.69 -26.27
CA ALA A 19 -15.15 -10.57 -24.83
C ALA A 19 -16.11 -9.41 -24.51
N PHE A 20 -17.07 -9.67 -23.62
CA PHE A 20 -17.98 -8.67 -23.10
C PHE A 20 -17.74 -8.52 -21.61
N CYS A 21 -17.91 -7.31 -21.11
CA CYS A 21 -17.96 -7.13 -19.67
C CYS A 21 -19.37 -7.44 -19.16
N HIS A 22 -19.47 -8.39 -18.23
CA HIS A 22 -20.76 -8.78 -17.62
C HIS A 22 -21.29 -7.66 -16.71
N SER A 23 -22.62 -7.53 -16.65
CA SER A 23 -23.36 -6.65 -15.74
C SER A 23 -24.29 -7.54 -14.89
N PRO A 24 -23.93 -7.80 -13.62
CA PRO A 24 -24.31 -6.96 -12.48
C PRO A 24 -23.15 -6.84 -11.47
N ILE A 25 -22.57 -5.65 -11.33
CA ILE A 25 -21.28 -5.50 -10.67
C ILE A 25 -21.49 -4.85 -9.32
N GLU A 26 -21.37 -5.65 -8.27
CA GLU A 26 -21.00 -5.17 -6.94
C GLU A 26 -19.62 -4.52 -7.03
N HIS A 27 -19.54 -3.31 -7.59
CA HIS A 27 -18.34 -2.53 -7.44
C HIS A 27 -18.23 -2.21 -5.95
N PRO A 28 -17.17 -2.67 -5.25
CA PRO A 28 -17.07 -2.49 -3.82
C PRO A 28 -17.23 -1.00 -3.51
N ASN A 29 -18.21 -0.69 -2.66
CA ASN A 29 -18.47 0.66 -2.18
C ASN A 29 -18.91 1.70 -3.24
N ALA A 30 -19.46 1.27 -4.39
CA ALA A 30 -20.06 2.17 -5.38
C ALA A 30 -21.43 1.67 -5.85
N TYR A 31 -22.18 2.51 -6.55
CA TYR A 31 -23.41 2.14 -7.25
C TYR A 31 -23.43 2.75 -8.66
N PRO A 32 -23.94 2.02 -9.67
CA PRO A 32 -24.05 2.53 -11.03
C PRO A 32 -25.10 3.64 -11.11
N THR A 33 -24.84 4.64 -11.95
CA THR A 33 -25.74 5.78 -12.20
C THR A 33 -26.18 5.90 -13.66
N SER A 34 -25.46 5.27 -14.59
CA SER A 34 -25.86 5.17 -15.99
C SER A 34 -26.93 4.08 -16.18
N ARG A 35 -28.03 4.42 -16.87
CA ARG A 35 -29.17 3.51 -17.10
C ARG A 35 -28.80 2.29 -17.94
N SER A 36 -27.97 2.47 -18.97
CA SER A 36 -27.42 1.36 -19.78
C SER A 36 -26.77 0.30 -18.90
N CYS A 37 -25.93 0.72 -17.96
CA CYS A 37 -25.21 -0.17 -17.05
C CYS A 37 -26.04 -0.74 -15.89
N GLN A 38 -27.31 -0.35 -15.76
CA GLN A 38 -28.25 -0.94 -14.82
C GLN A 38 -29.15 -1.97 -15.49
N MET A 39 -29.40 -1.83 -16.79
CA MET A 39 -30.41 -2.59 -17.54
C MET A 39 -29.79 -3.62 -18.48
N GLU A 40 -28.63 -3.33 -19.06
CA GLU A 40 -27.93 -4.25 -19.95
C GLU A 40 -27.18 -5.31 -19.13
N LYS A 41 -27.18 -6.56 -19.61
CA LYS A 41 -26.49 -7.69 -18.98
C LYS A 41 -25.04 -7.84 -19.44
N ALA A 42 -24.68 -7.26 -20.58
CA ALA A 42 -23.35 -7.38 -21.18
C ALA A 42 -23.00 -6.11 -21.96
N HIS A 43 -21.75 -5.69 -21.88
CA HIS A 43 -21.24 -4.48 -22.51
C HIS A 43 -20.04 -4.78 -23.41
N GLN A 44 -20.03 -4.19 -24.60
CA GLN A 44 -18.90 -4.30 -25.54
C GLN A 44 -17.67 -3.55 -25.03
N ALA A 45 -16.49 -3.97 -25.49
CA ALA A 45 -15.24 -3.23 -25.27
C ALA A 45 -15.39 -1.76 -25.69
N GLY A 46 -14.87 -0.84 -24.87
CA GLY A 46 -15.02 0.61 -25.03
C GLY A 46 -16.26 1.21 -24.35
N SER A 47 -17.23 0.40 -23.91
CA SER A 47 -18.39 0.88 -23.15
C SER A 47 -17.96 1.58 -21.86
N ARG A 48 -18.62 2.71 -21.53
CA ARG A 48 -18.30 3.51 -20.33
C ARG A 48 -19.49 3.60 -19.39
N CYS A 49 -19.30 3.14 -18.16
CA CYS A 49 -20.31 3.17 -17.11
C CYS A 49 -19.99 4.20 -16.04
N LYS A 50 -20.98 5.04 -15.70
CA LYS A 50 -20.82 6.05 -14.66
C LYS A 50 -21.25 5.50 -13.31
N PHE A 51 -20.37 5.57 -12.34
CA PHE A 51 -20.61 5.12 -10.97
C PHE A 51 -20.51 6.28 -9.99
N ARG A 52 -21.19 6.11 -8.84
CA ARG A 52 -21.07 7.00 -7.69
C ARG A 52 -20.66 6.21 -6.45
N CYS A 53 -19.60 6.65 -5.78
CA CYS A 53 -19.16 6.04 -4.52
C CYS A 53 -20.23 6.20 -3.45
N LYS A 54 -20.41 5.17 -2.62
CA LYS A 54 -21.30 5.17 -1.44
C LYS A 54 -20.90 6.29 -0.45
N LYS A 55 -21.80 6.63 0.48
CA LYS A 55 -21.51 7.66 1.50
C LYS A 55 -20.33 7.20 2.37
N GLY A 56 -19.37 8.09 2.63
CA GLY A 56 -18.13 7.75 3.33
C GLY A 56 -17.04 7.14 2.45
N TYR A 57 -17.23 7.10 1.13
CA TYR A 57 -16.24 6.65 0.14
C TYR A 57 -16.00 7.70 -0.93
N HIS A 58 -14.79 7.70 -1.49
CA HIS A 58 -14.37 8.59 -2.57
C HIS A 58 -13.45 7.87 -3.54
N ILE A 59 -13.13 8.53 -4.64
CA ILE A 59 -12.23 8.00 -5.67
C ILE A 59 -10.80 7.95 -5.12
N GLU A 60 -10.14 6.80 -5.26
CA GLU A 60 -8.73 6.60 -4.91
C GLU A 60 -7.83 7.68 -5.54
N GLY A 61 -6.89 8.24 -4.78
CA GLY A 61 -5.99 9.31 -5.22
C GLY A 61 -6.64 10.69 -5.40
N MET A 62 -7.97 10.82 -5.26
CA MET A 62 -8.69 12.09 -5.48
C MET A 62 -9.23 12.67 -4.17
N PRO A 63 -9.52 13.99 -4.11
CA PRO A 63 -10.12 14.62 -2.93
C PRO A 63 -11.44 13.94 -2.51
N ALA A 64 -11.71 13.84 -1.19
CA ALA A 64 -12.89 13.16 -0.65
C ALA A 64 -14.26 13.64 -1.21
N LYS A 65 -14.31 14.86 -1.75
CA LYS A 65 -15.51 15.40 -2.43
C LYS A 65 -15.80 14.72 -3.79
N ARG A 66 -14.79 14.13 -4.44
CA ARG A 66 -14.89 13.49 -5.75
C ARG A 66 -15.42 12.06 -5.58
N ARG A 67 -16.70 11.88 -5.90
CA ARG A 67 -17.43 10.62 -5.72
C ARG A 67 -17.98 10.02 -7.02
N SER A 68 -17.83 10.69 -8.15
CA SER A 68 -18.34 10.21 -9.45
C SER A 68 -17.19 9.75 -10.34
N LEU A 69 -17.19 8.47 -10.70
CA LEU A 69 -16.13 7.83 -11.51
C LEU A 69 -16.73 7.14 -12.72
N HIS A 70 -15.86 6.80 -13.67
CA HIS A 70 -16.23 6.01 -14.84
C HIS A 70 -15.39 4.74 -14.85
N LEU A 71 -16.04 3.63 -15.20
CA LEU A 71 -15.39 2.39 -15.55
C LEU A 71 -15.52 2.18 -17.06
N THR A 72 -14.48 1.68 -17.69
CA THR A 72 -14.44 1.36 -19.11
C THR A 72 -14.27 -0.14 -19.28
N CYS A 73 -15.07 -0.75 -20.15
CA CYS A 73 -14.93 -2.16 -20.50
C CYS A 73 -13.73 -2.36 -21.42
N LYS A 74 -12.76 -3.19 -21.03
CA LYS A 74 -11.62 -3.54 -21.89
C LYS A 74 -11.96 -4.65 -22.88
N GLU A 75 -11.12 -4.77 -23.90
CA GLU A 75 -11.11 -5.90 -24.83
C GLU A 75 -10.90 -7.26 -24.15
N SER A 76 -10.35 -7.27 -22.93
CA SER A 76 -10.23 -8.47 -22.10
C SER A 76 -11.53 -8.92 -21.41
N GLY A 77 -12.62 -8.15 -21.54
CA GLY A 77 -13.87 -8.40 -20.82
C GLY A 77 -13.83 -8.00 -19.33
N GLN A 78 -12.80 -7.26 -18.91
CA GLN A 78 -12.67 -6.73 -17.55
C GLN A 78 -12.92 -5.23 -17.51
N TRP A 79 -13.56 -4.77 -16.43
CA TRP A 79 -13.73 -3.34 -16.17
C TRP A 79 -12.44 -2.73 -15.64
N GLU A 80 -12.05 -1.62 -16.23
CA GLU A 80 -10.96 -0.79 -15.75
C GLU A 80 -11.48 0.57 -15.30
N GLY A 81 -10.93 1.07 -14.21
CA GLY A 81 -11.14 2.42 -13.73
C GLY A 81 -10.75 2.57 -12.27
N ASN A 82 -10.99 3.76 -11.74
CA ASN A 82 -10.66 4.04 -10.35
C ASN A 82 -11.58 3.29 -9.38
N LYS A 83 -11.05 2.96 -8.20
CA LYS A 83 -11.79 2.31 -7.13
C LYS A 83 -12.32 3.33 -6.12
N CYS A 84 -13.38 2.96 -5.41
CA CYS A 84 -13.90 3.74 -4.29
C CYS A 84 -13.24 3.28 -2.99
N VAL A 85 -12.44 4.15 -2.38
CA VAL A 85 -11.78 3.91 -1.10
C VAL A 85 -12.51 4.65 0.02
N ARG A 86 -12.44 4.09 1.24
CA ARG A 86 -13.06 4.70 2.42
C ARG A 86 -12.38 6.04 2.70
N VAL A 87 -13.17 7.07 3.01
CA VAL A 87 -12.65 8.35 3.47
C VAL A 87 -11.76 8.08 4.68
N THR A 88 -10.50 8.51 4.60
CA THR A 88 -9.49 8.27 5.62
C THR A 88 -8.73 9.58 5.85
N CYS A 89 -8.56 9.96 7.11
CA CYS A 89 -7.77 11.13 7.49
C CYS A 89 -6.27 10.81 7.47
N LYS A 90 -5.43 11.85 7.45
CA LYS A 90 -3.97 11.67 7.56
C LYS A 90 -3.63 10.89 8.84
N LYS A 91 -2.63 10.01 8.77
CA LYS A 91 -2.11 9.29 9.95
C LYS A 91 -1.74 10.28 11.04
N ILE A 92 -2.11 9.95 12.27
CA ILE A 92 -1.75 10.76 13.43
C ILE A 92 -0.22 10.70 13.60
N PRO A 93 0.45 11.84 13.85
CA PRO A 93 1.90 11.86 13.94
C PRO A 93 2.46 10.86 14.98
N PRO A 94 3.61 10.21 14.69
CA PRO A 94 4.14 9.12 15.49
C PRO A 94 4.45 9.52 16.93
N GLU A 95 4.72 10.79 17.20
CA GLU A 95 4.94 11.34 18.54
C GLU A 95 3.76 11.07 19.51
N PHE A 96 2.53 10.89 19.02
CA PHE A 96 1.37 10.61 19.87
C PHE A 96 1.15 9.11 20.12
N THR A 97 1.93 8.23 19.50
CA THR A 97 1.76 6.77 19.57
C THR A 97 1.74 6.29 21.02
N GLY A 98 0.73 5.50 21.37
CA GLY A 98 0.52 4.95 22.71
C GLY A 98 -0.19 5.88 23.70
N MET A 99 -0.42 7.15 23.34
CA MET A 99 -1.16 8.10 24.20
C MET A 99 -2.61 8.35 23.73
N TYR A 100 -2.94 7.99 22.48
CA TYR A 100 -4.27 8.17 21.94
C TYR A 100 -4.98 6.85 21.63
N THR A 101 -6.30 6.89 21.66
CA THR A 101 -7.18 5.78 21.27
C THR A 101 -8.23 6.29 20.30
N CYS A 102 -8.42 5.61 19.17
CA CYS A 102 -9.43 5.93 18.16
C CYS A 102 -10.51 4.85 18.11
N SER A 103 -11.76 5.26 17.84
CA SER A 103 -12.86 4.30 17.68
C SER A 103 -12.73 3.43 16.43
N GLU A 104 -12.26 4.02 15.31
CA GLU A 104 -12.10 3.33 14.02
C GLU A 104 -10.84 3.80 13.29
N SER A 105 -9.67 3.73 13.95
CA SER A 105 -8.39 4.18 13.39
C SER A 105 -8.50 5.59 12.78
N GLU A 106 -8.00 5.81 11.57
CA GLU A 106 -8.05 7.08 10.83
C GLU A 106 -9.27 7.20 9.91
N PHE A 107 -10.26 6.31 9.98
CA PHE A 107 -11.37 6.31 9.04
C PHE A 107 -12.38 7.45 9.29
N GLY A 108 -13.10 7.83 8.23
CA GLY A 108 -14.12 8.87 8.24
C GLY A 108 -15.19 8.60 9.30
N GLY A 109 -15.36 9.54 10.23
CA GLY A 109 -16.24 9.43 11.39
C GLY A 109 -15.54 9.00 12.68
N SER A 110 -14.32 8.46 12.60
CA SER A 110 -13.54 8.02 13.76
C SER A 110 -13.31 9.15 14.76
N ARG A 111 -13.46 8.84 16.05
CA ARG A 111 -13.25 9.77 17.17
C ARG A 111 -12.02 9.30 17.93
N CYS A 112 -10.99 10.13 17.95
CA CYS A 112 -9.75 9.85 18.66
C CYS A 112 -9.63 10.70 19.91
N THR A 113 -9.19 10.08 20.99
CA THR A 113 -9.02 10.68 22.30
C THR A 113 -7.58 10.53 22.72
N LEU A 114 -6.89 11.65 22.97
CA LEU A 114 -5.53 11.68 23.52
C LEU A 114 -5.62 11.93 25.03
N LYS A 115 -4.95 11.07 25.80
CA LYS A 115 -4.81 11.19 27.25
C LYS A 115 -3.34 11.40 27.58
N CYS A 116 -3.01 12.56 28.12
CA CYS A 116 -1.65 12.87 28.56
C CYS A 116 -1.42 12.30 29.96
N PRO A 117 -0.30 11.60 30.24
CA PRO A 117 -0.06 10.93 31.53
C PRO A 117 -0.09 11.85 32.76
N ARG A 118 0.18 13.15 32.60
CA ARG A 118 0.28 14.14 33.69
C ARG A 118 -0.66 15.33 33.53
N GLU A 119 -1.67 15.21 32.67
CA GLU A 119 -2.67 16.26 32.49
C GLU A 119 -4.07 15.70 32.67
N ALA A 120 -4.92 16.41 33.43
CA ALA A 120 -6.34 16.05 33.54
C ALA A 120 -7.11 16.31 32.24
N ARG A 121 -6.58 17.18 31.37
CA ARG A 121 -7.26 17.61 30.16
C ARG A 121 -7.16 16.54 29.07
N ILE A 122 -8.32 16.08 28.62
CA ILE A 122 -8.45 15.13 27.51
C ILE A 122 -8.63 15.91 26.20
N GLN A 123 -7.83 15.59 25.18
CA GLN A 123 -7.99 16.17 23.84
C GLN A 123 -8.76 15.21 22.94
N LYS A 124 -9.70 15.72 22.13
CA LYS A 124 -10.53 14.90 21.24
C LYS A 124 -10.50 15.47 19.83
N ILE A 125 -10.31 14.59 18.85
CA ILE A 125 -10.37 14.92 17.42
C ILE A 125 -11.31 13.96 16.71
N LYS A 126 -11.94 14.42 15.62
CA LYS A 126 -12.85 13.61 14.80
C LYS A 126 -12.42 13.65 13.34
N CYS A 127 -12.36 12.51 12.68
CA CYS A 127 -12.11 12.46 11.24
C CYS A 127 -13.39 12.88 10.51
N LEU A 128 -13.36 14.03 9.84
CA LEU A 128 -14.51 14.56 9.11
C LEU A 128 -14.70 13.80 7.79
N GLN A 129 -15.92 13.84 7.25
CA GLN A 129 -16.25 13.22 5.95
C GLN A 129 -15.48 13.83 4.76
N LYS A 130 -14.78 14.94 4.98
CA LYS A 130 -13.87 15.55 4.01
C LYS A 130 -12.46 14.92 4.02
N GLY A 131 -12.18 13.94 4.89
CA GLY A 131 -10.85 13.33 5.04
C GLY A 131 -9.85 14.20 5.81
N ILE A 132 -10.36 15.09 6.67
CA ILE A 132 -9.54 16.02 7.47
C ILE A 132 -9.96 15.89 8.93
N TRP A 133 -8.99 15.91 9.85
CA TRP A 133 -9.27 15.94 11.29
C TRP A 133 -9.91 17.27 11.70
N SER A 134 -10.85 17.22 12.64
CA SER A 134 -11.53 18.42 13.17
C SER A 134 -10.58 19.41 13.84
N SER A 135 -9.50 18.90 14.42
CA SER A 135 -8.37 19.67 14.96
C SER A 135 -7.12 18.79 14.99
N GLN A 136 -6.00 19.36 15.38
CA GLN A 136 -4.75 18.64 15.60
C GLN A 136 -4.54 18.43 17.10
N PHE A 137 -3.92 17.30 17.47
CA PHE A 137 -3.47 17.12 18.83
C PHE A 137 -2.34 18.10 19.17
N LYS A 138 -2.39 18.62 20.40
CA LYS A 138 -1.30 19.38 20.98
C LYS A 138 -0.43 18.45 21.81
N MET A 139 0.88 18.66 21.75
CA MET A 139 1.83 17.88 22.53
C MET A 139 1.54 18.05 24.03
N CYS A 140 1.67 16.96 24.78
CA CYS A 140 1.58 17.00 26.24
C CYS A 140 2.76 17.77 26.84
N SER A 141 2.57 18.29 28.04
CA SER A 141 3.60 18.96 28.81
C SER A 141 4.47 17.91 29.50
N PHE A 142 5.75 17.90 29.17
CA PHE A 142 6.73 16.97 29.73
C PHE A 142 7.71 17.71 30.66
N PRO A 143 8.16 17.10 31.77
CA PRO A 143 9.23 17.67 32.57
C PRO A 143 10.52 17.72 31.74
N LYS A 144 11.45 18.63 32.08
CA LYS A 144 12.73 18.76 31.36
C LYS A 144 13.56 17.45 31.35
N SER A 145 13.39 16.61 32.36
CA SER A 145 14.05 15.30 32.48
C SER A 145 13.41 14.18 31.67
N ALA A 146 12.21 14.37 31.11
CA ALA A 146 11.53 13.35 30.32
C ALA A 146 12.15 13.27 28.92
N MET A 147 12.98 12.25 28.74
CA MET A 147 13.66 11.97 27.48
C MET A 147 13.53 10.48 27.15
N CYS A 148 13.50 10.16 25.87
CA CYS A 148 13.68 8.79 25.42
C CYS A 148 15.08 8.27 25.82
N PRO A 149 15.20 6.96 26.13
CA PRO A 149 16.48 6.35 26.47
C PRO A 149 17.45 6.41 25.29
N SER A 150 18.73 6.12 25.51
CA SER A 150 19.69 6.10 24.40
C SER A 150 19.27 4.96 23.46
N PRO A 151 19.13 5.20 22.14
CA PRO A 151 18.69 4.15 21.21
C PRO A 151 19.61 2.93 21.30
N LEU A 152 19.05 1.76 21.63
CA LEU A 152 19.83 0.52 21.65
C LEU A 152 19.88 -0.08 20.24
N LEU A 153 21.07 -0.08 19.65
CA LEU A 153 21.35 -0.64 18.33
C LEU A 153 21.87 -2.07 18.49
N ILE A 154 21.36 -2.99 17.66
CA ILE A 154 21.79 -4.41 17.64
C ILE A 154 22.70 -4.68 16.44
N ASP A 155 22.41 -4.08 15.28
CA ASP A 155 23.25 -4.15 14.08
C ASP A 155 24.27 -3.01 14.11
N ASP A 156 25.56 -3.36 14.14
CA ASP A 156 26.71 -2.46 14.23
C ASP A 156 26.89 -1.55 13.01
N ARG A 157 26.27 -1.90 11.87
CA ARG A 157 26.29 -1.09 10.66
C ARG A 157 25.30 0.06 10.71
N VAL A 158 24.37 0.06 11.67
CA VAL A 158 23.38 1.13 11.84
C VAL A 158 24.03 2.34 12.47
N GLN A 159 23.84 3.51 11.85
CA GLN A 159 24.31 4.80 12.34
C GLN A 159 23.12 5.69 12.68
N ILE A 160 23.20 6.39 13.81
CA ILE A 160 22.22 7.41 14.19
C ILE A 160 22.87 8.79 14.07
N ARG A 161 22.19 9.71 13.39
CA ARG A 161 22.59 11.10 13.19
C ARG A 161 21.53 12.03 13.78
N ASN A 162 21.93 13.28 14.04
CA ASN A 162 21.05 14.36 14.49
C ASN A 162 20.21 14.01 15.76
N CYS A 163 20.81 13.28 16.72
CA CYS A 163 20.11 12.72 17.88
C CYS A 163 20.51 13.35 19.23
N TYR A 164 20.86 14.63 19.21
CA TYR A 164 21.26 15.40 20.39
C TYR A 164 20.10 15.63 21.36
N ASN A 165 18.89 15.86 20.84
CA ASN A 165 17.68 16.00 21.63
C ASN A 165 16.84 14.71 21.58
N ARG A 166 16.40 14.25 22.75
CA ARG A 166 15.59 13.04 22.93
C ARG A 166 14.27 13.32 23.64
N SER A 167 13.80 14.57 23.67
CA SER A 167 12.48 14.93 24.19
C SER A 167 11.36 14.31 23.34
N ALA A 168 10.16 14.16 23.89
CA ALA A 168 8.99 13.74 23.10
C ALA A 168 8.80 14.64 21.86
N GLY A 169 8.52 14.03 20.71
CA GLY A 169 8.43 14.71 19.41
C GLY A 169 9.78 14.96 18.71
N SER A 170 10.91 14.80 19.38
CA SER A 170 12.24 14.88 18.75
C SER A 170 12.45 13.72 17.77
N THR A 171 13.29 13.96 16.78
CA THR A 171 13.50 13.02 15.69
C THR A 171 14.97 12.87 15.39
N CYS A 172 15.41 11.62 15.23
CA CYS A 172 16.76 11.25 14.84
C CYS A 172 16.73 10.61 13.45
N GLU A 173 17.87 10.66 12.77
CA GLU A 173 18.06 10.06 11.45
C GLU A 173 18.82 8.76 11.59
N VAL A 174 18.34 7.71 10.93
CA VAL A 174 18.95 6.39 10.94
C VAL A 174 19.44 6.07 9.53
N THR A 175 20.74 5.79 9.42
CA THR A 175 21.41 5.43 8.18
C THR A 175 22.24 4.16 8.37
N CYS A 176 22.84 3.67 7.29
CA CYS A 176 23.81 2.60 7.35
C CYS A 176 25.22 3.15 7.08
N ASN A 177 26.23 2.47 7.61
CA ASN A 177 27.64 2.85 7.47
C ASN A 177 28.15 2.89 6.01
N SER A 178 27.46 2.23 5.08
CA SER A 178 27.80 2.20 3.66
C SER A 178 26.57 2.34 2.78
N GLN A 179 26.77 2.99 1.63
CA GLN A 179 25.77 3.19 0.58
C GLN A 179 25.29 1.89 -0.09
N ALA A 180 25.99 0.77 0.11
CA ALA A 180 25.54 -0.55 -0.34
C ALA A 180 24.36 -1.08 0.51
N TYR A 181 24.06 -0.44 1.64
CA TYR A 181 23.02 -0.85 2.58
C TYR A 181 21.96 0.24 2.78
N GLN A 182 20.78 -0.19 3.20
CA GLN A 182 19.67 0.64 3.61
C GLN A 182 19.08 0.12 4.93
N PRO A 183 18.53 1.00 5.79
CA PRO A 183 17.85 0.59 7.01
C PRO A 183 16.52 -0.09 6.66
N ALA A 184 16.26 -1.25 7.26
CA ALA A 184 15.03 -1.99 7.09
C ALA A 184 14.51 -2.53 8.44
N LEU A 185 13.18 -2.65 8.54
CA LEU A 185 12.47 -3.26 9.66
C LEU A 185 11.90 -4.61 9.23
N PRO A 186 11.86 -5.64 10.11
CA PRO A 186 11.47 -7.01 9.75
C PRO A 186 10.05 -7.15 9.16
N HIS A 187 9.14 -6.22 9.48
CA HIS A 187 7.74 -6.26 9.03
C HIS A 187 7.37 -5.08 8.12
N MET A 188 8.37 -4.30 7.68
CA MET A 188 8.14 -3.20 6.76
C MET A 188 8.35 -3.71 5.34
N ASN A 189 7.25 -4.02 4.67
CA ASN A 189 7.28 -4.36 3.24
C ASN A 189 7.68 -3.12 2.46
N GLY A 190 8.63 -3.27 1.52
CA GLY A 190 9.01 -2.21 0.59
C GLY A 190 9.57 -0.95 1.26
N THR A 191 10.83 -0.98 1.67
CA THR A 191 11.60 0.22 2.03
C THR A 191 12.45 0.65 0.83
N ILE A 192 11.80 1.21 -0.18
CA ILE A 192 12.49 1.70 -1.38
C ILE A 192 12.79 3.17 -1.18
N PHE A 193 14.06 3.49 -1.05
CA PHE A 193 14.54 4.86 -0.94
C PHE A 193 15.01 5.32 -2.33
N GLU A 194 14.37 6.36 -2.86
CA GLU A 194 14.78 6.99 -4.12
C GLU A 194 15.90 8.03 -3.91
N ASN A 195 16.09 8.50 -2.66
CA ASN A 195 17.13 9.46 -2.32
C ASN A 195 18.47 8.80 -1.98
N LYS A 196 19.57 9.54 -2.17
CA LYS A 196 20.93 9.05 -1.90
C LYS A 196 21.20 8.80 -0.41
N ASP A 197 20.57 9.58 0.47
CA ASP A 197 20.83 9.54 1.90
C ASP A 197 20.20 8.33 2.59
N ARG A 198 19.18 7.69 1.99
CA ARG A 198 18.53 6.46 2.47
C ARG A 198 18.24 6.47 3.97
N THR A 199 17.68 7.59 4.41
CA THR A 199 17.50 7.90 5.82
C THR A 199 16.13 7.46 6.31
N MET A 200 16.10 6.66 7.39
CA MET A 200 14.88 6.36 8.14
C MET A 200 14.73 7.33 9.32
N LYS A 201 13.51 7.78 9.58
CA LYS A 201 13.21 8.70 10.68
C LYS A 201 12.84 7.94 11.96
N LEU A 202 13.53 8.23 13.04
CA LEU A 202 13.27 7.73 14.39
C LEU A 202 12.63 8.84 15.22
N THR A 203 11.43 8.64 15.75
CA THR A 203 10.70 9.66 16.53
C THR A 203 10.55 9.24 17.98
N CYS A 204 10.87 10.13 18.92
CA CYS A 204 10.59 9.91 20.34
C CYS A 204 9.10 10.15 20.60
N THR A 205 8.39 9.13 21.05
CA THR A 205 6.95 9.23 21.39
C THR A 205 6.73 9.93 22.72
N GLY A 206 5.54 10.44 22.97
CA GLY A 206 5.17 10.97 24.29
C GLY A 206 5.05 9.90 25.39
N MET A 207 5.12 8.63 25.03
CA MET A 207 5.36 7.52 25.97
C MET A 207 6.86 7.30 26.28
N LEU A 208 7.72 8.21 25.82
CA LEU A 208 9.19 8.14 25.94
C LEU A 208 9.80 6.86 25.37
N LYS A 209 9.21 6.37 24.27
CA LYS A 209 9.71 5.23 23.49
C LYS A 209 10.04 5.67 22.07
N TRP A 210 11.11 5.12 21.50
CA TRP A 210 11.46 5.37 20.11
C TRP A 210 10.56 4.58 19.15
N LEU A 211 10.08 5.25 18.11
CA LEU A 211 9.36 4.64 16.99
C LEU A 211 10.04 4.98 15.65
N PRO A 212 10.37 4.00 14.80
CA PRO A 212 10.30 2.56 15.08
C PRO A 212 11.24 2.15 16.23
N ASN A 213 11.08 0.93 16.77
CA ASN A 213 11.99 0.47 17.84
C ASN A 213 13.41 0.27 17.27
N PRO A 214 14.44 0.97 17.78
CA PRO A 214 15.82 0.88 17.28
C PRO A 214 16.36 -0.55 17.23
N ARG A 215 15.95 -1.40 18.18
CA ARG A 215 16.41 -2.80 18.25
C ARG A 215 16.00 -3.65 17.06
N HIS A 216 14.96 -3.24 16.34
CA HIS A 216 14.43 -3.99 15.19
C HIS A 216 14.97 -3.45 13.86
N ILE A 217 15.75 -2.37 13.88
CA ILE A 217 16.33 -1.79 12.67
C ILE A 217 17.62 -2.56 12.35
N SER A 218 17.75 -2.98 11.10
CA SER A 218 18.97 -3.63 10.59
C SER A 218 19.32 -3.13 9.20
N CYS A 219 20.59 -3.15 8.86
CA CYS A 219 21.07 -2.76 7.55
C CYS A 219 20.97 -3.93 6.57
N LYS A 220 20.21 -3.74 5.49
CA LYS A 220 20.05 -4.73 4.41
C LYS A 220 20.60 -4.17 3.12
N GLY A 221 21.09 -5.05 2.24
CA GLY A 221 21.60 -4.62 0.93
C GLY A 221 20.52 -3.85 0.16
N THR A 222 20.92 -2.77 -0.51
CA THR A 222 19.99 -1.90 -1.26
C THR A 222 19.29 -2.64 -2.38
N CYS A 223 18.04 -2.25 -2.67
CA CYS A 223 17.31 -2.72 -3.83
C CYS A 223 17.85 -2.07 -5.11
N ARG A 224 17.86 -2.81 -6.22
CA ARG A 224 18.22 -2.27 -7.54
C ARG A 224 17.01 -1.58 -8.15
N VAL A 225 16.92 -0.27 -7.98
CA VAL A 225 15.73 0.53 -8.37
C VAL A 225 15.34 0.38 -9.83
N MET A 226 16.31 0.27 -10.74
CA MET A 226 16.07 0.12 -12.19
C MET A 226 15.47 -1.23 -12.57
N SER A 227 15.60 -2.24 -11.72
CA SER A 227 15.10 -3.60 -11.93
C SER A 227 13.93 -3.91 -11.00
N LEU A 228 13.19 -2.88 -10.55
CA LEU A 228 11.98 -3.08 -9.77
C LEU A 228 10.78 -2.90 -10.68
N LYS A 229 9.90 -3.90 -10.75
CA LYS A 229 8.73 -3.87 -11.63
C LYS A 229 9.09 -3.68 -13.12
N ASP A 230 10.16 -4.32 -13.60
CA ASP A 230 10.61 -4.24 -14.99
C ASP A 230 10.05 -5.38 -15.88
N GLY A 231 9.21 -6.24 -15.31
CA GLY A 231 8.60 -7.41 -15.94
C GLY A 231 9.47 -8.67 -15.84
N TRP A 232 10.61 -8.60 -15.16
CA TRP A 232 11.47 -9.73 -14.85
C TRP A 232 11.51 -9.95 -13.33
N CYS A 233 11.58 -11.21 -12.93
CA CYS A 233 11.77 -11.57 -11.54
C CYS A 233 13.27 -11.52 -11.22
N ASP A 234 13.68 -10.43 -10.60
CA ASP A 234 15.03 -10.19 -10.13
C ASP A 234 15.26 -10.82 -8.76
N SER A 235 16.08 -11.86 -8.74
CA SER A 235 16.44 -12.59 -7.52
C SER A 235 17.06 -11.72 -6.43
N SER A 236 17.72 -10.62 -6.81
CA SER A 236 18.24 -9.62 -5.87
C SER A 236 17.14 -8.79 -5.19
N ASN A 237 16.07 -8.48 -5.93
CA ASN A 237 14.96 -7.64 -5.48
C ASN A 237 13.78 -8.44 -4.91
N ASN A 238 13.73 -9.76 -5.13
CA ASN A 238 12.71 -10.66 -4.55
C ASN A 238 12.90 -10.91 -3.04
N ARG A 239 12.79 -9.83 -2.25
CA ARG A 239 12.98 -9.78 -0.80
C ARG A 239 11.92 -8.85 -0.20
N PHE A 240 11.50 -9.11 1.04
CA PHE A 240 10.41 -8.37 1.68
C PHE A 240 10.64 -6.84 1.73
N PHE A 241 11.88 -6.40 2.01
CA PHE A 241 12.22 -4.98 2.10
C PHE A 241 12.39 -4.30 0.72
N CYS A 242 12.37 -5.07 -0.37
CA CYS A 242 12.29 -4.60 -1.76
C CYS A 242 10.90 -4.86 -2.36
N ASP A 243 9.91 -5.13 -1.51
CA ASP A 243 8.52 -5.41 -1.91
C ASP A 243 8.39 -6.58 -2.90
N TRP A 244 9.23 -7.61 -2.73
CA TRP A 244 9.25 -8.79 -3.61
C TRP A 244 9.32 -8.45 -5.09
N ASP A 245 10.25 -7.55 -5.41
CA ASP A 245 10.43 -7.04 -6.76
C ASP A 245 9.20 -6.34 -7.33
N LYS A 246 8.44 -5.70 -6.43
CA LYS A 246 7.13 -5.08 -6.70
C LYS A 246 6.12 -6.04 -7.36
N GLY A 247 6.30 -7.34 -7.16
CA GLY A 247 5.38 -8.39 -7.60
C GLY A 247 5.77 -9.13 -8.89
N ASP A 248 6.92 -8.86 -9.51
CA ASP A 248 7.28 -9.51 -10.80
C ASP A 248 7.58 -11.00 -10.67
N CYS A 249 7.87 -11.47 -9.45
CA CYS A 249 8.15 -12.87 -9.14
C CYS A 249 6.91 -13.73 -8.88
N CYS A 250 5.70 -13.18 -8.98
CA CYS A 250 4.45 -13.89 -8.71
C CYS A 250 3.49 -13.72 -9.89
N ALA A 251 2.88 -14.81 -10.37
CA ALA A 251 2.03 -14.80 -11.56
C ALA A 251 0.74 -13.99 -11.34
N SER A 252 0.26 -13.87 -10.09
CA SER A 252 -0.93 -13.09 -9.78
C SER A 252 -0.71 -11.58 -9.67
N THR A 253 0.54 -11.12 -9.57
CA THR A 253 0.91 -9.71 -9.38
C THR A 253 1.73 -9.13 -10.53
N VAL A 254 2.45 -9.96 -11.28
CA VAL A 254 3.20 -9.53 -12.48
C VAL A 254 2.26 -9.12 -13.59
N ASP A 255 2.63 -8.08 -14.33
CA ASP A 255 1.85 -7.59 -15.46
C ASP A 255 1.76 -8.68 -16.56
N GLY A 256 0.55 -9.00 -17.01
CA GLY A 256 0.29 -10.07 -17.99
C GLY A 256 0.36 -11.49 -17.45
N GLY A 257 0.63 -11.68 -16.15
CA GLY A 257 0.50 -12.97 -15.46
C GLY A 257 1.53 -14.04 -15.81
N LYS A 258 2.57 -13.68 -16.59
CA LYS A 258 3.65 -14.59 -16.98
C LYS A 258 4.97 -14.12 -16.39
N ILE A 259 5.51 -14.91 -15.47
CA ILE A 259 6.81 -14.65 -14.84
C ILE A 259 7.93 -14.84 -15.87
N ARG A 260 8.83 -13.85 -15.96
CA ARG A 260 10.10 -13.93 -16.70
C ARG A 260 11.23 -13.97 -15.69
N LEU A 261 12.24 -14.81 -15.88
CA LEU A 261 13.33 -14.97 -14.90
C LEU A 261 14.56 -14.17 -15.32
N ASP A 262 15.16 -13.42 -14.38
CA ASP A 262 16.43 -12.70 -14.60
C ASP A 262 17.56 -13.63 -15.09
N LYS A 263 17.52 -14.89 -14.67
CA LYS A 263 18.48 -15.94 -15.01
C LYS A 263 17.76 -17.28 -15.22
N PRO A 264 18.15 -18.07 -16.24
CA PRO A 264 17.55 -19.39 -16.51
C PRO A 264 17.61 -20.36 -15.32
N THR A 265 18.62 -20.20 -14.44
CA THR A 265 18.88 -21.08 -13.30
C THR A 265 18.24 -20.59 -12.00
N CYS A 266 17.50 -19.48 -12.03
CA CYS A 266 16.89 -18.91 -10.83
C CYS A 266 15.67 -19.74 -10.38
N LYS A 267 15.92 -20.77 -9.57
CA LYS A 267 14.87 -21.63 -8.99
C LYS A 267 14.30 -21.02 -7.71
N SER A 268 14.89 -21.34 -6.55
CA SER A 268 14.34 -20.95 -5.24
C SER A 268 14.38 -19.44 -4.94
N LYS A 269 15.35 -18.72 -5.51
CA LYS A 269 15.49 -17.27 -5.30
C LYS A 269 14.42 -16.46 -6.03
N CYS A 270 13.90 -16.98 -7.14
CA CYS A 270 12.85 -16.36 -7.96
C CYS A 270 11.45 -16.96 -7.70
N ALA A 271 11.32 -17.84 -6.71
CA ALA A 271 10.02 -18.32 -6.28
C ALA A 271 9.15 -17.16 -5.76
N CYS A 272 7.84 -17.25 -5.96
CA CYS A 272 6.87 -16.28 -5.47
C CYS A 272 6.88 -16.21 -3.94
N LYS A 273 7.35 -15.08 -3.39
CA LYS A 273 7.49 -14.85 -1.94
C LYS A 273 6.58 -13.75 -1.41
N ASP A 274 5.88 -13.04 -2.30
CA ASP A 274 4.95 -11.98 -1.89
C ASP A 274 3.77 -12.61 -1.13
N PRO A 275 3.57 -12.26 0.16
CA PRO A 275 2.48 -12.77 0.98
C PRO A 275 1.10 -12.30 0.48
N ASN A 276 1.04 -11.22 -0.29
CA ASN A 276 -0.20 -10.69 -0.87
C ASN A 276 -0.54 -11.33 -2.21
N ALA A 277 0.37 -12.12 -2.79
CA ALA A 277 0.10 -12.85 -4.02
C ALA A 277 -0.94 -13.96 -3.79
N LYS A 278 -1.83 -14.17 -4.77
CA LYS A 278 -2.93 -15.14 -4.67
C LYS A 278 -2.42 -16.57 -4.40
N GLU A 279 -1.26 -16.91 -4.96
CA GLU A 279 -0.57 -18.19 -4.78
C GLU A 279 -0.21 -18.47 -3.32
N ASN A 280 -0.01 -17.41 -2.53
CA ASN A 280 0.36 -17.48 -1.12
C ASN A 280 -0.83 -17.23 -0.16
N SER A 281 -1.96 -16.74 -0.67
CA SER A 281 -3.16 -16.40 0.11
C SER A 281 -3.82 -17.59 0.86
N ASN A 282 -3.55 -18.83 0.45
CA ASN A 282 -4.06 -20.05 1.09
C ASN A 282 -3.13 -20.63 2.17
N LYS A 283 -1.92 -20.08 2.35
CA LYS A 283 -0.96 -20.54 3.38
C LYS A 283 -1.06 -19.76 4.70
N SER A 284 -1.82 -18.67 4.73
CA SER A 284 -2.02 -17.82 5.92
C SER A 284 -3.26 -18.20 6.76
N LYS A 285 -3.97 -19.27 6.39
CA LYS A 285 -5.17 -19.80 7.09
C LYS A 285 -4.96 -21.18 7.73
N LYS A 286 -3.72 -21.64 7.89
CA LYS A 286 -3.39 -22.88 8.60
C LYS A 286 -2.46 -22.59 9.77
#